data_AF-A0A401QF46-F1
#
_entry.id   AF-A0A401QF46-F1
#
_cell.length_a   1.000
_cell.length_b   1.000
_cell.length_c   1.000
_cell.angle_alpha   90.00
_cell.angle_beta   90.00
_cell.angle_gamma   90.00
#
_symmetry.space_group_name_H-M   'P 1'
#
loop_
_entity.id
_entity.type
_entity.pdbx_description
1 polymer ?
#
loop_
_entity_poly.entity_id
_entity_poly.type
_entity_poly.pdbx_seq_one_letter_code
_entity_poly.pdbx_strand_id
1 'polypeptide(L)'
;VQLFVQSVCTSLTSDIKIIVNTANERMACQGRVTSWKYLHTEVLTLCLLFIPAALATQEPEAGKRVLLSMNAVQRSVARMDGDVIIGALFSVHHQPPAEKVPERKCGEVREQYGIQRVEAMFHTLDKINANLHLLPNITLGCEIRDSCWHSSVALEQSIEFIRDSLISMRNERDGLTQCLEGPGSEAKTPIAGVIGPGSSSVAIQVQNLLQLFNIPQIAYSATSIDLSDKTLFQYFLRVVPSDTLQARAMLDIVQRYNWTYVSAVHTEGKEKVWCV
;
A
#
# COMPACT_ATOMS: atom_id res chain seq x y z
N VAL A 1 8.22 24.65 -7.61
CA VAL A 1 7.41 24.70 -6.36
C VAL A 1 6.34 25.79 -6.39
N GLN A 2 6.60 27.01 -6.90
CA GLN A 2 5.56 28.05 -7.03
C GLN A 2 4.47 27.77 -8.09
N LEU A 3 4.73 26.93 -9.09
CA LEU A 3 3.75 26.55 -10.12
C LEU A 3 2.89 25.33 -9.76
N PHE A 4 3.18 24.64 -8.65
CA PHE A 4 2.41 23.47 -8.20
C PHE A 4 1.29 23.85 -7.21
N VAL A 5 1.43 25.00 -6.54
CA VAL A 5 0.42 25.52 -5.60
C VAL A 5 -0.80 26.11 -6.35
N GLN A 6 -0.66 26.51 -7.61
CA GLN A 6 -1.74 27.15 -8.37
C GLN A 6 -2.70 26.16 -9.06
N SER A 7 -2.31 24.89 -9.19
CA SER A 7 -3.18 23.82 -9.74
C SER A 7 -4.09 23.17 -8.69
N VAL A 8 -3.83 23.37 -7.40
CA VAL A 8 -4.61 22.78 -6.31
C VAL A 8 -5.77 23.69 -5.87
N CYS A 9 -5.68 25.01 -6.11
CA CYS A 9 -6.77 25.94 -5.79
C CYS A 9 -7.88 26.04 -6.85
N THR A 10 -7.70 25.52 -8.06
CA THR A 10 -8.73 25.53 -9.12
C THR A 10 -9.53 24.23 -9.22
N SER A 11 -9.15 23.18 -8.48
CA SER A 11 -9.85 21.88 -8.49
C SER A 11 -10.80 21.68 -7.29
N LEU A 12 -11.07 22.73 -6.51
CA LEU A 12 -11.90 22.70 -5.30
C LEU A 12 -13.23 23.47 -5.44
N THR A 13 -13.61 23.89 -6.65
CA THR A 13 -14.89 24.58 -6.93
C THR A 13 -15.89 23.76 -7.75
N SER A 14 -15.61 22.49 -8.05
CA SER A 14 -16.49 21.62 -8.86
C SER A 14 -17.26 20.55 -8.09
N ASP A 15 -16.92 20.26 -6.83
CA ASP A 15 -17.52 19.13 -6.08
C ASP A 15 -18.40 19.51 -4.88
N ILE A 16 -18.84 20.78 -4.79
CA ILE A 16 -19.93 21.22 -3.89
C ILE A 16 -21.16 21.57 -4.74
N LYS A 17 -21.71 20.57 -5.43
CA LYS A 17 -23.04 20.67 -6.06
C LYS A 17 -23.79 19.34 -6.20
N ILE A 18 -23.37 18.31 -5.48
CA ILE A 18 -24.07 17.03 -5.38
C ILE A 18 -24.39 16.82 -3.90
N ILE A 19 -25.43 17.52 -3.43
CA ILE A 19 -26.36 17.24 -2.29
C ILE A 19 -27.30 18.46 -2.19
N VAL A 20 -27.93 18.87 -3.29
CA VAL A 20 -29.18 19.68 -3.26
C VAL A 20 -29.92 19.39 -4.57
N ASN A 21 -30.58 18.23 -4.68
CA ASN A 21 -31.69 18.06 -5.63
C ASN A 21 -32.56 16.82 -5.36
N THR A 22 -32.81 16.53 -4.09
CA THR A 22 -33.93 15.69 -3.64
C THR A 22 -34.96 16.57 -2.95
N ALA A 23 -35.55 17.51 -3.69
CA ALA A 23 -36.74 18.26 -3.28
C ALA A 23 -37.32 19.06 -4.47
N ASN A 24 -37.95 18.39 -5.43
CA ASN A 24 -39.25 18.84 -5.91
C ASN A 24 -39.88 17.84 -6.88
N GLU A 25 -40.92 17.17 -6.39
CA GLU A 25 -41.96 16.56 -7.21
C GLU A 25 -42.76 17.64 -7.97
N ARG A 26 -43.51 17.17 -8.99
CA ARG A 26 -44.63 17.84 -9.68
C ARG A 26 -44.25 18.87 -10.76
N MET A 27 -44.30 18.44 -12.02
CA MET A 27 -45.36 18.84 -12.95
C MET A 27 -45.18 18.15 -14.32
N ALA A 28 -46.20 17.40 -14.71
CA ALA A 28 -46.47 17.04 -16.08
C ALA A 28 -46.98 18.29 -16.84
N CYS A 29 -46.57 18.48 -18.10
CA CYS A 29 -47.43 19.02 -19.16
C CYS A 29 -46.75 18.92 -20.54
N GLN A 30 -47.40 18.15 -21.42
CA GLN A 30 -47.55 18.24 -22.89
C GLN A 30 -46.59 19.09 -23.74
N GLY A 31 -46.23 18.56 -24.92
CA GLY A 31 -46.02 19.39 -26.10
C GLY A 31 -45.18 18.77 -27.23
N ARG A 32 -45.84 18.37 -28.32
CA ARG A 32 -45.31 17.84 -29.58
C ARG A 32 -44.99 19.01 -30.55
N VAL A 33 -44.17 18.76 -31.59
CA VAL A 33 -44.32 19.20 -33.02
C VAL A 33 -43.05 19.80 -33.71
N THR A 34 -42.66 19.12 -34.82
CA THR A 34 -41.94 19.51 -36.07
C THR A 34 -40.48 19.98 -36.05
N SER A 35 -39.53 19.26 -36.71
CA SER A 35 -39.27 19.12 -38.16
C SER A 35 -38.53 20.31 -38.79
N TRP A 36 -37.23 20.13 -39.06
CA TRP A 36 -36.54 20.68 -40.22
C TRP A 36 -35.66 19.58 -40.84
N LYS A 37 -35.94 19.25 -42.10
CA LYS A 37 -35.14 18.37 -42.97
C LYS A 37 -34.22 19.23 -43.84
N TYR A 38 -33.18 18.56 -44.34
CA TYR A 38 -32.31 18.89 -45.50
C TYR A 38 -31.16 19.87 -45.26
N LEU A 39 -29.92 19.37 -45.28
CA LEU A 39 -29.03 19.41 -46.46
C LEU A 39 -27.77 18.57 -46.15
N HIS A 40 -27.75 17.31 -46.59
CA HIS A 40 -26.98 16.77 -47.73
C HIS A 40 -25.45 16.72 -47.50
N THR A 41 -24.87 15.56 -47.17
CA THR A 41 -24.39 14.49 -48.08
C THR A 41 -23.27 15.00 -48.99
N GLU A 42 -22.02 14.52 -48.79
CA GLU A 42 -20.89 14.45 -49.75
C GLU A 42 -19.54 14.27 -48.98
N VAL A 43 -19.33 13.22 -48.15
CA VAL A 43 -17.95 12.80 -47.73
C VAL A 43 -17.88 11.29 -47.37
N LEU A 44 -18.80 10.47 -47.87
CA LEU A 44 -18.90 9.06 -47.45
C LEU A 44 -18.86 8.09 -48.63
N THR A 45 -17.88 8.30 -49.52
CA THR A 45 -17.63 7.44 -50.68
C THR A 45 -16.20 7.65 -51.17
N LEU A 46 -15.17 7.12 -50.48
CA LEU A 46 -13.84 6.91 -51.10
C LEU A 46 -12.80 6.05 -50.32
N CYS A 47 -13.20 5.14 -49.42
CA CYS A 47 -12.23 4.23 -48.77
C CYS A 47 -12.60 2.73 -48.84
N LEU A 48 -13.39 2.31 -49.83
CA LEU A 48 -13.76 0.90 -50.06
C LEU A 48 -13.13 0.27 -51.32
N LEU A 49 -11.93 0.69 -51.69
CA LEU A 49 -11.17 0.03 -52.75
C LEU A 49 -9.70 0.02 -52.35
N PHE A 50 -9.26 -1.03 -51.66
CA PHE A 50 -7.93 -1.66 -51.79
C PHE A 50 -7.85 -2.85 -50.81
N ILE A 51 -8.51 -3.94 -51.17
CA ILE A 51 -8.03 -5.29 -50.86
C ILE A 51 -7.51 -5.85 -52.19
N PRO A 52 -6.33 -6.46 -52.21
CA PRO A 52 -6.30 -7.83 -52.72
C PRO A 52 -5.61 -8.79 -51.75
N ALA A 53 -6.25 -9.95 -51.63
CA ALA A 53 -5.75 -11.14 -50.97
C ALA A 53 -4.60 -11.79 -51.75
N ALA A 54 -3.66 -12.41 -51.04
CA ALA A 54 -2.79 -13.45 -51.59
C ALA A 54 -2.43 -14.49 -50.51
N LEU A 55 -3.02 -15.68 -50.69
CA LEU A 55 -2.52 -17.05 -50.47
C LEU A 55 -1.85 -17.47 -49.14
N ALA A 56 -2.61 -18.29 -48.41
CA ALA A 56 -2.31 -19.66 -47.95
C ALA A 56 -0.85 -20.18 -47.90
N THR A 57 -0.45 -20.67 -46.72
CA THR A 57 0.19 -21.98 -46.52
C THR A 57 -0.17 -22.53 -45.13
N GLN A 58 -0.28 -23.86 -45.01
CA GLN A 58 -0.70 -24.64 -43.83
C GLN A 58 0.38 -25.69 -43.46
N GLU A 59 0.28 -26.21 -42.22
CA GLU A 59 0.88 -27.42 -41.59
C GLU A 59 2.28 -27.27 -40.92
N PRO A 60 2.65 -28.07 -39.87
CA PRO A 60 1.86 -28.68 -38.78
C PRO A 60 2.54 -28.72 -37.36
N GLU A 61 1.72 -29.06 -36.35
CA GLU A 61 1.92 -29.86 -35.11
C GLU A 61 3.13 -29.74 -34.12
N ALA A 62 2.72 -29.64 -32.84
CA ALA A 62 3.23 -30.35 -31.65
C ALA A 62 4.56 -29.97 -30.98
N GLY A 63 4.44 -29.28 -29.84
CA GLY A 63 5.49 -29.16 -28.83
C GLY A 63 5.07 -28.34 -27.61
N LYS A 64 4.00 -28.72 -26.90
CA LYS A 64 3.63 -28.08 -25.62
C LYS A 64 4.67 -28.43 -24.55
N ARG A 65 5.72 -27.63 -24.46
CA ARG A 65 6.45 -27.45 -23.20
C ARG A 65 5.58 -26.56 -22.32
N VAL A 66 4.93 -27.16 -21.33
CA VAL A 66 4.31 -26.44 -20.23
C VAL A 66 5.46 -25.77 -19.47
N LEU A 67 5.76 -24.52 -19.84
CA LEU A 67 6.45 -23.62 -18.94
C LEU A 67 5.41 -23.26 -17.88
N LEU A 68 5.52 -23.84 -16.68
CA LEU A 68 4.93 -23.24 -15.50
C LEU A 68 5.67 -21.92 -15.26
N SER A 69 5.37 -20.91 -16.08
CA SER A 69 5.70 -19.54 -15.75
C SER A 69 4.76 -19.16 -14.62
N MET A 70 5.19 -19.42 -13.39
CA MET A 70 4.74 -18.59 -12.28
C MET A 70 5.24 -17.19 -12.61
N ASN A 71 4.45 -16.45 -13.40
CA ASN A 71 4.57 -15.00 -13.49
C ASN A 71 4.19 -14.46 -12.11
N ALA A 72 5.07 -14.62 -11.14
CA ALA A 72 5.08 -13.76 -9.98
C ALA A 72 5.29 -12.36 -10.55
N VAL A 73 4.23 -11.57 -10.57
CA VAL A 73 4.35 -10.14 -10.88
C VAL A 73 5.33 -9.60 -9.85
N GLN A 74 6.55 -9.28 -10.30
CA GLN A 74 7.60 -8.78 -9.44
C GLN A 74 7.12 -7.44 -8.89
N ARG A 75 6.76 -7.41 -7.61
CA ARG A 75 6.27 -6.18 -6.98
C ARG A 75 7.41 -5.19 -6.91
N SER A 76 7.07 -3.91 -7.14
CA SER A 76 8.02 -2.84 -6.99
C SER A 76 8.46 -2.73 -5.53
N VAL A 77 9.76 -2.52 -5.34
CA VAL A 77 10.39 -2.28 -4.05
C VAL A 77 11.10 -0.94 -4.16
N ALA A 78 10.84 -0.04 -3.22
CA ALA A 78 11.59 1.22 -3.13
C ALA A 78 12.80 0.97 -2.24
N ARG A 79 14.01 1.22 -2.74
CA ARG A 79 15.24 0.91 -2.02
C ARG A 79 16.19 2.09 -2.02
N MET A 80 16.87 2.27 -0.89
CA MET A 80 18.01 3.15 -0.73
C MET A 80 19.08 2.38 0.04
N ASP A 81 20.28 2.32 -0.52
CA ASP A 81 21.37 1.56 0.10
C ASP A 81 22.01 2.32 1.27
N GLY A 82 22.67 1.56 2.12
CA GLY A 82 23.38 2.04 3.30
C GLY A 82 23.99 0.87 4.07
N ASP A 83 24.79 1.19 5.07
CA ASP A 83 25.46 0.22 5.94
C ASP A 83 24.45 -0.61 6.75
N VAL A 84 23.34 0.02 7.17
CA VAL A 84 22.25 -0.62 7.90
C VAL A 84 20.93 -0.37 7.17
N ILE A 85 20.23 -1.44 6.78
CA ILE A 85 18.95 -1.34 6.08
C ILE A 85 17.78 -1.49 7.05
N ILE A 86 16.87 -0.51 7.00
CA ILE A 86 15.60 -0.53 7.73
C ILE A 86 14.47 -0.92 6.77
N GLY A 87 13.76 -1.99 7.08
CA GLY A 87 12.58 -2.40 6.33
C GLY A 87 11.38 -1.52 6.65
N ALA A 88 10.49 -1.30 5.68
CA ALA A 88 9.21 -0.64 5.94
C ALA A 88 8.07 -1.27 5.15
N LEU A 89 6.91 -1.34 5.80
CA LEU A 89 5.64 -1.76 5.21
C LEU A 89 4.67 -0.59 5.23
N PHE A 90 4.55 0.10 4.08
CA PHE A 90 3.54 1.13 3.88
C PHE A 90 2.39 0.60 3.03
N SER A 91 1.22 1.23 3.15
CA SER A 91 0.05 0.83 2.37
C SER A 91 -0.03 1.73 1.15
N VAL A 92 0.84 1.43 0.18
CA VAL A 92 1.00 2.20 -1.06
C VAL A 92 -0.25 2.05 -1.92
N HIS A 93 -0.83 0.85 -1.95
CA HIS A 93 -2.10 0.59 -2.63
C HIS A 93 -3.23 0.26 -1.64
N HIS A 94 -4.46 0.34 -2.14
CA HIS A 94 -5.65 -0.17 -1.47
C HIS A 94 -5.65 -1.71 -1.39
N GLN A 95 -6.42 -2.24 -0.44
CA GLN A 95 -6.58 -3.68 -0.28
C GLN A 95 -7.19 -4.32 -1.54
N PRO A 96 -6.80 -5.57 -1.86
CA PRO A 96 -7.40 -6.30 -2.96
C PRO A 96 -8.92 -6.39 -2.79
N PRO A 97 -9.72 -6.20 -3.85
CA PRO A 97 -11.15 -6.53 -3.85
C PRO A 97 -11.35 -8.00 -3.46
N ALA A 98 -12.48 -8.34 -2.84
CA ALA A 98 -12.74 -9.69 -2.31
C ALA A 98 -12.49 -10.81 -3.34
N GLU A 99 -12.87 -10.58 -4.60
CA GLU A 99 -12.69 -11.52 -5.71
C GLU A 99 -11.22 -11.73 -6.11
N LYS A 100 -10.36 -10.74 -5.87
CA LYS A 100 -8.95 -10.71 -6.27
C LYS A 100 -7.98 -10.98 -5.11
N VAL A 101 -8.49 -11.32 -3.93
CA VAL A 101 -7.67 -11.68 -2.76
C VAL A 101 -6.71 -12.85 -3.07
N PRO A 102 -7.13 -13.94 -3.76
CA PRO A 102 -6.22 -15.04 -4.08
C PRO A 102 -5.08 -14.64 -5.02
N GLU A 103 -5.35 -13.73 -5.95
CA GLU A 103 -4.36 -13.20 -6.90
C GLU A 103 -3.41 -12.18 -6.26
N ARG A 104 -3.72 -11.71 -5.04
CA ARG A 104 -2.94 -10.72 -4.29
C ARG A 104 -2.65 -9.44 -5.09
N LYS A 105 -3.55 -9.09 -6.02
CA LYS A 105 -3.49 -7.86 -6.81
C LYS A 105 -4.12 -6.72 -6.03
N CYS A 106 -3.28 -5.79 -5.61
CA CYS A 106 -3.71 -4.63 -4.85
C CYS A 106 -4.55 -3.67 -5.71
N GLY A 107 -5.30 -2.80 -5.03
CA GLY A 107 -6.13 -1.79 -5.68
C GLY A 107 -5.33 -0.56 -6.12
N GLU A 108 -6.01 0.57 -6.24
CA GLU A 108 -5.41 1.85 -6.63
C GLU A 108 -4.40 2.40 -5.60
N VAL A 109 -3.52 3.29 -6.05
CA VAL A 109 -2.52 3.95 -5.21
C VAL A 109 -3.19 4.89 -4.19
N ARG A 110 -2.64 4.91 -2.97
CA ARG A 110 -3.05 5.78 -1.86
C ARG A 110 -2.02 6.88 -1.66
N GLU A 111 -2.40 8.13 -1.92
CA GLU A 111 -1.50 9.27 -1.77
C GLU A 111 -1.09 9.50 -0.30
N GLN A 112 -2.07 9.68 0.59
CA GLN A 112 -1.84 10.06 1.99
C GLN A 112 -1.20 8.95 2.85
N TYR A 113 -1.69 7.71 2.71
CA TYR A 113 -1.26 6.58 3.54
C TYR A 113 -0.12 5.75 2.91
N GLY A 114 0.19 6.05 1.65
CA GLY A 114 1.15 5.35 0.82
C GLY A 114 2.31 6.26 0.43
N ILE A 115 2.19 6.92 -0.72
CA ILE A 115 3.29 7.69 -1.34
C ILE A 115 3.89 8.73 -0.40
N GLN A 116 3.06 9.48 0.33
CA GLN A 116 3.57 10.47 1.30
C GLN A 116 4.44 9.84 2.39
N ARG A 117 4.15 8.60 2.82
CA ARG A 117 4.95 7.89 3.83
C ARG A 117 6.25 7.33 3.26
N VAL A 118 6.21 6.85 2.01
CA VAL A 118 7.40 6.42 1.27
C VAL A 118 8.39 7.59 1.18
N GLU A 119 7.93 8.74 0.68
CA GLU A 119 8.76 9.94 0.57
C GLU A 119 9.18 10.50 1.93
N ALA A 120 8.31 10.44 2.94
CA ALA A 120 8.68 10.84 4.30
C ALA A 120 9.81 9.98 4.86
N MET A 121 9.83 8.68 4.56
CA MET A 121 10.91 7.79 4.99
C MET A 121 12.23 8.15 4.30
N PHE A 122 12.24 8.29 2.97
CA PHE A 122 13.44 8.71 2.23
C PHE A 122 13.97 10.04 2.76
N HIS A 123 13.11 11.05 2.84
CA HIS A 123 13.49 12.37 3.31
C HIS A 123 13.99 12.38 4.77
N THR A 124 13.43 11.52 5.63
CA THR A 124 13.87 11.39 7.03
C THR A 124 15.24 10.76 7.10
N LEU A 125 15.51 9.73 6.30
CA LEU A 125 16.80 9.06 6.26
C LEU A 125 17.89 9.97 5.68
N ASP A 126 17.59 10.77 4.65
CA ASP A 126 18.50 11.80 4.16
C ASP A 126 18.91 12.77 5.27
N LYS A 127 17.94 13.22 6.07
CA LYS A 127 18.19 14.12 7.21
C LYS A 127 18.99 13.45 8.32
N ILE A 128 18.79 12.16 8.58
CA ILE A 128 19.55 11.41 9.57
C ILE A 128 21.00 11.25 9.08
N ASN A 129 21.20 10.80 7.84
CA ASN A 129 22.51 10.57 7.27
C ASN A 129 23.34 11.87 7.12
N ALA A 130 22.67 13.02 6.98
CA ALA A 130 23.32 14.33 6.98
C ALA A 130 23.67 14.87 8.38
N ASN A 131 23.19 14.25 9.46
CA ASN A 131 23.38 14.73 10.82
C ASN A 131 24.62 14.12 11.49
N LEU A 132 25.65 14.94 11.69
CA LEU A 132 26.92 14.53 12.29
C LEU A 132 26.83 14.09 13.77
N HIS A 133 25.71 14.38 14.45
CA HIS A 133 25.51 13.99 15.86
C HIS A 133 24.78 12.65 16.01
N LEU A 134 24.14 12.15 14.96
CA LEU A 134 23.31 10.94 15.02
C LEU A 134 23.89 9.90 14.06
N LEU A 135 24.47 8.83 14.62
CA LEU A 135 25.15 7.76 13.86
C LEU A 135 26.31 8.25 12.97
N PRO A 136 27.37 8.85 13.55
CA PRO A 136 28.53 9.27 12.75
C PRO A 136 29.20 8.06 12.08
N ASN A 137 29.55 8.21 10.81
CA ASN A 137 30.19 7.17 9.96
C ASN A 137 29.34 5.91 9.71
N ILE A 138 28.02 5.97 9.93
CA ILE A 138 27.09 4.89 9.58
C ILE A 138 25.98 5.48 8.72
N THR A 139 25.78 4.94 7.54
CA THR A 139 24.69 5.32 6.64
C THR A 139 23.49 4.40 6.84
N LEU A 140 22.32 4.98 7.05
CA LEU A 140 21.06 4.25 7.08
C LEU A 140 20.48 4.17 5.67
N GLY A 141 20.24 2.95 5.21
CA GLY A 141 19.44 2.66 4.03
C GLY A 141 18.04 2.16 4.40
N CYS A 142 17.22 1.91 3.39
CA CYS A 142 15.90 1.32 3.60
C CYS A 142 15.44 0.44 2.45
N GLU A 143 14.55 -0.48 2.79
CA GLU A 143 13.79 -1.26 1.84
C GLU A 143 12.28 -1.15 2.14
N ILE A 144 11.57 -0.49 1.24
CA ILE A 144 10.15 -0.17 1.39
C ILE A 144 9.33 -1.09 0.49
N ARG A 145 8.43 -1.84 1.11
CA ARG A 145 7.54 -2.79 0.43
C ARG A 145 6.08 -2.44 0.69
N ASP A 146 5.23 -2.78 -0.27
CA ASP A 146 3.81 -2.50 -0.17
C ASP A 146 3.06 -3.58 0.63
N SER A 147 2.39 -3.14 1.69
CA SER A 147 1.50 -3.97 2.51
C SER A 147 0.09 -4.12 1.93
N CYS A 148 -0.32 -3.22 1.02
CA CYS A 148 -1.67 -3.12 0.47
C CYS A 148 -2.79 -3.13 1.52
N TRP A 149 -2.51 -2.71 2.76
CA TRP A 149 -3.46 -2.79 3.87
C TRP A 149 -4.08 -4.20 4.07
N HIS A 150 -3.37 -5.27 3.70
CA HIS A 150 -3.94 -6.61 3.73
C HIS A 150 -2.92 -7.66 4.21
N SER A 151 -3.37 -8.54 5.11
CA SER A 151 -2.48 -9.46 5.85
C SER A 151 -1.70 -10.40 4.94
N SER A 152 -2.32 -10.96 3.89
CA SER A 152 -1.63 -11.91 3.00
C SER A 152 -0.50 -11.26 2.21
N VAL A 153 -0.70 -10.03 1.73
CA VAL A 153 0.33 -9.28 0.99
C VAL A 153 1.44 -8.83 1.92
N ALA A 154 1.10 -8.29 3.10
CA ALA A 154 2.08 -7.87 4.09
C ALA A 154 2.96 -9.03 4.58
N LEU A 155 2.37 -10.21 4.80
CA LEU A 155 3.12 -11.43 5.16
C LEU A 155 4.05 -11.87 4.03
N GLU A 156 3.57 -11.85 2.78
CA GLU A 156 4.40 -12.17 1.61
C GLU A 156 5.60 -11.23 1.51
N GLN A 157 5.42 -9.92 1.71
CA GLN A 157 6.53 -8.97 1.74
C GLN A 157 7.46 -9.16 2.95
N SER A 158 6.92 -9.57 4.10
CA SER A 158 7.71 -9.86 5.30
C SER A 158 8.62 -11.08 5.12
N ILE A 159 8.15 -12.10 4.38
CA ILE A 159 8.97 -13.26 4.01
C ILE A 159 10.17 -12.83 3.16
N GLU A 160 9.99 -11.87 2.26
CA GLU A 160 11.10 -11.39 1.42
C GLU A 160 12.17 -10.66 2.24
N PHE A 161 11.80 -9.86 3.26
CA PHE A 161 12.77 -9.29 4.21
C PHE A 161 13.60 -10.36 4.92
N ILE A 162 12.96 -11.45 5.32
CA ILE A 162 13.63 -12.58 6.01
C ILE A 162 14.52 -13.34 5.04
N ARG A 163 14.04 -13.62 3.82
CA ARG A 163 14.82 -14.31 2.77
C ARG A 163 16.12 -13.57 2.50
N ASP A 164 16.05 -12.26 2.28
CA ASP A 164 17.23 -11.43 2.02
C ASP A 164 18.21 -11.48 3.21
N SER A 165 17.70 -11.49 4.45
CA SER A 165 18.51 -11.61 5.67
C SER A 165 19.18 -12.98 5.83
N LEU A 166 18.50 -14.08 5.50
CA LEU A 166 19.06 -15.43 5.57
C LEU A 166 20.16 -15.67 4.53
N ILE A 167 20.01 -15.13 3.32
CA ILE A 167 20.99 -15.24 2.25
C ILE A 167 22.30 -14.52 2.65
N SER A 168 22.19 -13.32 3.22
CA SER A 168 23.35 -12.58 3.71
C SER A 168 24.18 -13.37 4.72
N MET A 169 23.53 -13.98 5.71
CA MET A 169 24.23 -14.75 6.75
C MET A 169 24.94 -16.00 6.21
N ARG A 170 24.40 -16.61 5.15
CA ARG A 170 25.04 -17.77 4.53
C ARG A 170 26.33 -17.39 3.81
N ASN A 171 26.31 -16.27 3.08
CA ASN A 171 27.48 -15.78 2.36
C ASN A 171 28.63 -15.42 3.31
N GLU A 172 28.32 -14.91 4.51
CA GLU A 172 29.33 -14.64 5.54
C GLU A 172 29.95 -15.91 6.15
N ARG A 173 29.16 -16.98 6.35
CA ARG A 173 29.65 -18.22 6.96
C ARG A 173 30.44 -19.11 6.02
N ASP A 174 30.03 -19.20 4.77
CA ASP A 174 30.63 -20.16 3.84
C ASP A 174 31.95 -19.66 3.24
N GLY A 175 32.32 -18.37 3.40
CA GLY A 175 33.55 -17.79 2.80
C GLY A 175 33.66 -18.04 1.29
N LEU A 176 32.56 -18.48 0.66
CA LEU A 176 32.51 -18.92 -0.70
C LEU A 176 32.26 -17.66 -1.51
N THR A 177 33.36 -17.05 -1.97
CA THR A 177 33.34 -16.31 -3.22
C THR A 177 32.60 -17.18 -4.23
N GLN A 178 31.35 -16.84 -4.52
CA GLN A 178 30.53 -17.59 -5.44
C GLN A 178 31.08 -17.36 -6.85
N CYS A 179 32.09 -18.14 -7.20
CA CYS A 179 32.28 -18.56 -8.58
C CYS A 179 30.99 -19.25 -8.98
N LEU A 180 30.29 -18.71 -9.99
CA LEU A 180 28.95 -19.08 -10.46
C LEU A 180 27.82 -18.17 -9.93
N GLU A 181 27.86 -16.89 -10.29
CA GLU A 181 26.69 -16.17 -10.80
C GLU A 181 27.15 -14.86 -11.49
N GLY A 182 26.46 -14.46 -12.56
CA GLY A 182 26.85 -13.34 -13.40
C GLY A 182 26.86 -11.98 -12.68
N PRO A 183 27.26 -10.89 -13.36
CA PRO A 183 27.29 -9.56 -12.76
C PRO A 183 25.86 -9.13 -12.38
N GLY A 184 25.50 -9.25 -11.10
CA GLY A 184 24.18 -8.83 -10.62
C GLY A 184 23.70 -9.39 -9.27
N SER A 185 24.34 -10.37 -8.64
CA SER A 185 23.97 -10.80 -7.27
C SER A 185 24.77 -10.06 -6.21
N GLU A 186 24.48 -8.76 -6.05
CA GLU A 186 24.96 -8.03 -4.88
C GLU A 186 24.38 -8.68 -3.62
N ALA A 187 25.26 -9.06 -2.70
CA ALA A 187 24.87 -9.61 -1.40
C ALA A 187 24.02 -8.56 -0.67
N LYS A 188 22.71 -8.82 -0.57
CA LYS A 188 21.79 -7.90 0.09
C LYS A 188 22.05 -7.89 1.58
N THR A 189 22.25 -6.70 2.13
CA THR A 189 22.37 -6.46 3.57
C THR A 189 21.07 -6.87 4.30
N PRO A 190 21.19 -7.52 5.47
CA PRO A 190 20.03 -7.99 6.23
C PRO A 190 19.24 -6.81 6.80
N ILE A 191 17.94 -7.02 7.04
CA ILE A 191 17.06 -5.99 7.60
C ILE A 191 17.25 -5.92 9.12
N ALA A 192 17.61 -4.75 9.63
CA ALA A 192 17.84 -4.54 11.07
C ALA A 192 16.54 -4.44 11.89
N GLY A 193 15.43 -4.03 11.26
CA GLY A 193 14.13 -3.84 11.88
C GLY A 193 13.10 -3.38 10.85
N VAL A 194 11.82 -3.47 11.21
CA VAL A 194 10.71 -3.13 10.30
C VAL A 194 9.84 -2.01 10.87
N ILE A 195 9.56 -0.99 10.06
CA ILE A 195 8.60 0.07 10.37
C ILE A 195 7.23 -0.27 9.77
N GLY A 196 6.17 -0.10 10.55
CA GLY A 196 4.79 -0.42 10.15
C GLY A 196 4.40 -1.87 10.45
N PRO A 197 3.32 -2.40 9.85
CA PRO A 197 2.38 -1.72 8.95
C PRO A 197 1.40 -0.81 9.70
N GLY A 198 0.45 -0.23 8.95
CA GLY A 198 -0.50 0.73 9.50
C GLY A 198 -1.68 0.14 10.28
N SER A 199 -2.23 -1.01 9.87
CA SER A 199 -3.34 -1.65 10.59
C SER A 199 -2.82 -2.58 11.69
N SER A 200 -3.47 -2.54 12.85
CA SER A 200 -3.21 -3.42 13.99
C SER A 200 -3.42 -4.89 13.65
N SER A 201 -4.47 -5.22 12.88
CA SER A 201 -4.75 -6.62 12.51
C SER A 201 -3.64 -7.18 11.61
N VAL A 202 -3.16 -6.38 10.65
CA VAL A 202 -2.04 -6.73 9.78
C VAL A 202 -0.72 -6.77 10.58
N ALA A 203 -0.51 -5.81 11.49
CA ALA A 203 0.68 -5.74 12.33
C ALA A 203 0.83 -6.95 13.24
N ILE A 204 -0.26 -7.47 13.81
CA ILE A 204 -0.24 -8.73 14.58
C ILE A 204 0.30 -9.88 13.72
N GLN A 205 -0.18 -10.00 12.47
CA GLN A 205 0.25 -11.07 11.58
C GLN A 205 1.74 -10.94 11.19
N VAL A 206 2.17 -9.73 10.86
CA VAL A 206 3.59 -9.45 10.55
C VAL A 206 4.48 -9.74 11.75
N GLN A 207 4.09 -9.29 12.94
CA GLN A 207 4.86 -9.50 14.17
C GLN A 207 4.99 -10.98 14.52
N ASN A 208 3.94 -11.77 14.33
CA ASN A 208 3.97 -13.23 14.57
C ASN A 208 5.06 -13.93 13.75
N LEU A 209 5.37 -13.41 12.56
CA LEU A 209 6.45 -13.91 11.71
C LEU A 209 7.80 -13.30 12.10
N LEU A 210 7.91 -11.98 12.22
CA LEU A 210 9.17 -11.28 12.46
C LEU A 210 9.85 -11.69 13.79
N GLN A 211 9.06 -11.96 14.83
CA GLN A 211 9.60 -12.36 16.12
C GLN A 211 10.32 -13.71 16.10
N LEU A 212 9.98 -14.61 15.16
CA LEU A 212 10.68 -15.88 14.99
C LEU A 212 12.13 -15.70 14.51
N PHE A 213 12.43 -14.54 13.93
CA PHE A 213 13.75 -14.17 13.42
C PHE A 213 14.40 -13.06 14.24
N ASN A 214 13.86 -12.74 15.43
CA ASN A 214 14.33 -11.67 16.30
C ASN A 214 14.39 -10.29 15.63
N ILE A 215 13.51 -10.02 14.66
CA ILE A 215 13.46 -8.73 13.97
C ILE A 215 12.50 -7.80 14.73
N PRO A 216 12.99 -6.66 15.29
CA PRO A 216 12.15 -5.70 15.96
C PRO A 216 11.22 -4.98 14.97
N GLN A 217 9.97 -4.76 15.39
CA GLN A 217 8.97 -4.04 14.61
C GLN A 217 8.52 -2.78 15.36
N ILE A 218 8.53 -1.63 14.69
CA ILE A 218 8.02 -0.37 15.25
C ILE A 218 6.83 0.11 14.42
N ALA A 219 5.63 0.07 15.01
CA ALA A 219 4.42 0.56 14.35
C ALA A 219 4.15 2.04 14.63
N TYR A 220 3.57 2.72 13.64
CA TYR A 220 3.21 4.14 13.72
C TYR A 220 1.71 4.40 13.83
N SER A 221 0.84 3.41 13.59
CA SER A 221 -0.61 3.57 13.71
C SER A 221 -1.37 2.35 14.25
N ALA A 222 -0.69 1.30 14.67
CA ALA A 222 -1.32 0.14 15.26
C ALA A 222 -1.63 0.39 16.75
N THR A 223 -2.88 0.69 17.08
CA THR A 223 -3.31 1.16 18.41
C THR A 223 -4.02 0.10 19.26
N SER A 224 -4.31 -1.08 18.69
CA SER A 224 -4.99 -2.18 19.40
C SER A 224 -4.26 -2.56 20.69
N ILE A 225 -5.03 -2.87 21.74
CA ILE A 225 -4.51 -3.24 23.06
C ILE A 225 -3.77 -4.59 23.02
N ASP A 226 -4.19 -5.52 22.14
CA ASP A 226 -3.62 -6.86 21.98
C ASP A 226 -2.09 -6.81 21.80
N LEU A 227 -1.60 -5.81 21.06
CA LEU A 227 -0.18 -5.60 20.74
C LEU A 227 0.67 -5.11 21.94
N SER A 228 0.04 -4.83 23.09
CA SER A 228 0.72 -4.41 24.31
C SER A 228 1.27 -5.59 25.11
N ASP A 229 0.78 -6.81 24.87
CA ASP A 229 1.23 -8.01 25.58
C ASP A 229 2.62 -8.44 25.08
N LYS A 230 3.66 -8.18 25.89
CA LYS A 230 5.05 -8.54 25.57
C LYS A 230 5.38 -10.01 25.74
N THR A 231 4.49 -10.79 26.37
CA THR A 231 4.64 -12.25 26.41
C THR A 231 4.31 -12.88 25.07
N LEU A 232 3.38 -12.27 24.32
CA LEU A 232 2.96 -12.72 22.97
C LEU A 232 3.70 -11.99 21.84
N PHE A 233 3.98 -10.69 22.02
CA PHE A 233 4.57 -9.81 21.00
C PHE A 233 5.84 -9.12 21.53
N GLN A 234 6.85 -9.93 21.83
CA GLN A 234 8.09 -9.47 22.49
C GLN A 234 8.83 -8.37 21.71
N TYR A 235 8.91 -8.51 20.38
CA TYR A 235 9.67 -7.61 19.50
C TYR A 235 8.84 -6.45 18.92
N PHE A 236 7.58 -6.31 19.32
CA PHE A 236 6.72 -5.23 18.85
C PHE A 236 6.88 -3.97 19.70
N LEU A 237 6.97 -2.82 19.07
CA LEU A 237 6.97 -1.50 19.70
C LEU A 237 6.08 -0.56 18.88
N ARG A 238 5.66 0.55 19.49
CA ARG A 238 4.92 1.60 18.78
C ARG A 238 5.20 2.97 19.38
N VAL A 239 5.11 3.99 18.53
CA VAL A 239 5.29 5.41 18.90
C VAL A 239 3.95 6.13 19.14
N VAL A 240 2.85 5.39 19.14
CA VAL A 240 1.48 5.89 19.39
C VAL A 240 0.86 5.22 20.62
N PRO A 241 -0.05 5.92 21.33
CA PRO A 241 -0.72 5.35 22.49
C PRO A 241 -1.65 4.19 22.11
N SER A 242 -1.98 3.35 23.09
CA SER A 242 -3.02 2.32 22.95
C SER A 242 -4.42 2.92 22.97
N ASP A 243 -5.38 2.23 22.37
CA ASP A 243 -6.83 2.53 22.50
C ASP A 243 -7.30 2.60 23.97
N THR A 244 -6.61 1.93 24.91
CA THR A 244 -6.89 2.03 26.35
C THR A 244 -6.83 3.47 26.86
N LEU A 245 -5.87 4.26 26.38
CA LEU A 245 -5.74 5.67 26.78
C LEU A 245 -6.85 6.52 26.16
N GLN A 246 -7.28 6.19 24.94
CA GLN A 246 -8.41 6.86 24.30
C GLN A 246 -9.73 6.57 25.05
N ALA A 247 -9.99 5.31 25.40
CA ALA A 247 -11.17 4.92 26.18
C ALA A 247 -11.18 5.58 27.56
N ARG A 248 -10.02 5.70 28.21
CA ARG A 248 -9.88 6.43 29.48
C ARG A 248 -10.21 7.91 29.32
N ALA A 249 -9.69 8.57 28.28
CA ALA A 249 -10.01 9.98 28.02
C ALA A 249 -11.51 10.19 27.75
N MET A 250 -12.16 9.27 27.04
CA MET A 250 -13.61 9.32 26.82
C MET A 250 -14.40 9.16 28.13
N LEU A 251 -13.97 8.24 29.00
CA LEU A 251 -14.57 8.09 30.33
C LEU A 251 -14.39 9.36 31.18
N ASP A 252 -13.21 9.98 31.16
CA ASP A 252 -12.94 11.21 31.88
C ASP A 252 -13.86 12.36 31.41
N ILE A 253 -14.22 12.40 30.12
CA ILE A 253 -15.20 13.35 29.57
C ILE A 253 -16.60 13.07 30.11
N VAL A 254 -17.06 11.81 30.04
CA VAL A 254 -18.38 11.38 30.56
C VAL A 254 -18.51 11.74 32.05
N GLN A 255 -17.46 11.47 32.83
CA GLN A 255 -17.40 11.81 34.25
C GLN A 255 -17.41 13.32 34.49
N ARG A 256 -16.64 14.10 33.72
CA ARG A 256 -16.59 15.57 33.87
C ARG A 256 -17.95 16.23 33.64
N TYR A 257 -18.77 15.69 32.74
CA TYR A 257 -20.12 16.21 32.46
C TYR A 257 -21.25 15.52 33.23
N ASN A 258 -20.92 14.62 34.17
CA ASN A 258 -21.88 13.86 34.97
C ASN A 258 -22.95 13.14 34.13
N TRP A 259 -22.59 12.63 32.95
CA TRP A 259 -23.52 11.84 32.14
C TRP A 259 -23.72 10.47 32.78
N THR A 260 -24.97 10.13 33.08
CA THR A 260 -25.35 8.88 33.77
C THR A 260 -25.86 7.80 32.82
N TYR A 261 -26.30 8.18 31.63
CA TYR A 261 -26.80 7.26 30.60
C TYR A 261 -26.15 7.61 29.26
N VAL A 262 -25.36 6.67 28.72
CA VAL A 262 -24.65 6.82 27.44
C VAL A 262 -24.89 5.59 26.58
N SER A 263 -24.89 5.77 25.26
CA SER A 263 -24.89 4.68 24.29
C SER A 263 -23.51 4.60 23.66
N ALA A 264 -22.96 3.40 23.53
CA ALA A 264 -21.67 3.20 22.88
C ALA A 264 -21.86 2.41 21.59
N VAL A 265 -21.35 2.95 20.48
CA VAL A 265 -21.30 2.27 19.19
C VAL A 265 -19.84 2.11 18.79
N HIS A 266 -19.48 0.93 18.28
CA HIS A 266 -18.14 0.68 17.77
C HIS A 266 -18.14 -0.07 16.45
N THR A 267 -17.08 0.12 15.66
CA THR A 267 -16.83 -0.67 14.46
C THR A 267 -16.53 -2.13 14.81
N GLU A 268 -16.95 -3.06 13.96
CA GLU A 268 -16.61 -4.48 14.10
C GLU A 268 -15.13 -4.71 13.72
N GLY A 269 -14.38 -5.42 14.57
CA GLY A 269 -12.96 -5.70 14.38
C GLY A 269 -12.10 -5.44 15.62
N LYS A 270 -10.79 -5.67 15.47
CA LYS A 270 -9.80 -5.47 16.55
C LYS A 270 -9.40 -4.01 16.77
N GLU A 271 -9.65 -3.15 15.78
CA GLU A 271 -9.49 -1.70 15.86
C GLU A 271 -10.88 -1.09 16.07
N LYS A 272 -11.16 -0.66 17.30
CA LYS A 272 -12.49 -0.15 17.67
C LYS A 272 -12.47 1.36 17.66
N VAL A 273 -13.16 1.96 16.70
CA VAL A 273 -13.52 3.38 16.77
C VAL A 273 -14.75 3.49 17.66
N TRP A 274 -14.66 4.25 18.75
CA TRP A 274 -15.75 4.43 19.70
C TRP A 274 -16.47 5.74 19.45
N CYS A 275 -17.80 5.67 19.33
CA CYS A 275 -18.68 6.84 19.42
C CYS A 275 -19.45 6.74 20.76
N VAL A 276 -19.37 7.79 21.57
CA VAL A 276 -20.17 8.01 22.79
C VAL A 276 -21.20 9.08 22.50
#